data_AF-D0NRS8-F1
#
_entry.id   AF-D0NRS8-F1
#
_cell.length_a   1.000
_cell.length_b   1.000
_cell.length_c   1.000
_cell.angle_alpha   90.00
_cell.angle_beta   90.00
_cell.angle_gamma   90.00
#
_symmetry.space_group_name_H-M   'P 1'
#
loop_
_entity.id
_entity.type
_entity.pdbx_description
1 polymer ?
#
loop_
_entity_poly.entity_id
_entity_poly.type
_entity_poly.pdbx_seq_one_letter_code
_entity_poly.pdbx_strand_id
1 'polypeptide(L)'
;MASRPGTRVLDAHKAGQDWALVADCNGIPATTARTIVERGTPDIKKRGGARATCTKCTPEMEEALVEYLEDNCQYTLVQMQEIIACTLY
;
A
#
# COMPACT_ATOMS: atom_id res chain seq x y z
N MET A 1 -1.72 17.83 21.04
CA MET A 1 -2.29 16.84 20.09
C MET A 1 -2.07 15.46 20.70
N ALA A 2 -3.12 14.68 20.99
CA ALA A 2 -2.95 13.38 21.63
C ALA A 2 -2.35 12.36 20.63
N SER A 3 -1.35 11.59 21.06
CA SER A 3 -0.74 10.54 20.24
C SER A 3 -1.75 9.43 19.94
N ARG A 4 -1.65 8.80 18.76
CA ARG A 4 -2.60 7.76 18.34
C ARG A 4 -2.55 6.58 19.35
N PRO A 5 -3.67 5.89 19.62
CA PRO A 5 -3.73 4.81 20.60
C PRO A 5 -2.66 3.73 20.41
N GLY A 6 -2.40 3.32 19.18
CA GLY A 6 -1.35 2.34 18.88
C GLY A 6 0.07 2.85 19.14
N THR A 7 0.32 4.14 18.93
CA THR A 7 1.62 4.76 19.24
C THR A 7 1.89 4.72 20.74
N ARG A 8 0.87 5.02 21.56
CA ARG A 8 0.98 4.98 23.03
C ARG A 8 1.32 3.58 23.56
N VAL A 9 0.70 2.54 22.99
CA VAL A 9 0.99 1.14 23.34
C VAL A 9 2.43 0.79 22.98
N LEU A 10 2.89 1.21 21.80
CA LEU A 10 4.26 0.93 21.36
C LEU A 10 5.31 1.70 22.18
N ASP A 11 5.03 2.94 22.55
CA ASP A 11 5.91 3.76 23.40
C ASP A 11 6.03 3.15 24.80
N ALA A 12 4.92 2.68 25.38
CA ALA A 12 4.93 1.98 26.67
C ALA A 12 5.77 0.68 26.61
N HIS A 13 5.64 -0.08 25.52
CA HIS A 13 6.46 -1.27 25.32
C HIS A 13 7.96 -0.93 25.22
N LYS A 14 8.33 0.12 24.47
CA LYS A 14 9.73 0.59 24.37
C LYS A 14 10.28 1.10 25.69
N ALA A 15 9.44 1.70 26.52
CA ALA A 15 9.78 2.18 27.86
C ALA A 15 9.82 1.04 28.92
N GLY A 16 9.53 -0.21 28.55
CA GLY A 16 9.45 -1.34 29.47
C GLY A 16 8.27 -1.28 30.45
N GLN A 17 7.27 -0.45 30.15
CA GLN A 17 6.06 -0.29 30.95
C GLN A 17 5.00 -1.34 30.58
N ASP A 18 3.97 -1.47 31.41
CA ASP A 18 2.84 -2.35 31.12
C ASP A 18 1.97 -1.78 29.98
N TRP A 19 2.32 -2.18 28.76
CA TRP A 19 1.63 -1.81 27.54
C TRP A 19 0.23 -2.44 27.42
N ALA A 20 -0.08 -3.52 28.15
CA ALA A 20 -1.39 -4.14 28.15
C ALA A 20 -2.41 -3.27 28.90
N LEU A 21 -2.01 -2.72 30.05
CA LEU A 21 -2.80 -1.73 30.77
C LEU A 21 -3.04 -0.47 29.94
N VAL A 22 -2.03 -0.01 29.19
CA VAL A 22 -2.16 1.12 28.26
C VAL A 22 -3.17 0.79 27.15
N ALA A 23 -3.17 -0.43 26.62
CA ALA A 23 -4.13 -0.84 25.60
C ALA A 23 -5.57 -0.83 26.12
N ASP A 24 -5.82 -1.37 27.31
CA ASP A 24 -7.14 -1.42 27.94
C ASP A 24 -7.69 0.00 28.20
N CYS A 25 -6.84 0.89 28.74
CA CYS A 25 -7.18 2.31 28.94
C CYS A 25 -7.46 3.07 27.63
N ASN A 26 -7.00 2.54 26.49
CA ASN A 26 -7.23 3.11 25.16
C ASN A 26 -8.33 2.39 24.37
N GLY A 27 -8.98 1.38 24.95
CA GLY A 27 -10.00 0.56 24.28
C GLY A 27 -9.44 -0.26 23.12
N ILE A 28 -8.14 -0.57 23.11
CA ILE A 28 -7.52 -1.42 22.09
C ILE A 28 -7.64 -2.88 22.56
N PRO A 29 -8.23 -3.77 21.76
CA PRO A 29 -8.27 -5.19 22.10
C PRO A 29 -6.85 -5.75 22.31
N ALA A 30 -6.67 -6.59 23.33
CA ALA A 30 -5.38 -7.17 23.67
C ALA A 30 -4.69 -7.87 22.48
N THR A 31 -5.46 -8.48 21.57
CA THR A 31 -4.95 -9.08 20.33
C THR A 31 -4.37 -8.03 19.39
N THR A 32 -5.05 -6.90 19.18
CA THR A 32 -4.57 -5.79 18.38
C THR A 32 -3.34 -5.14 19.01
N ALA A 33 -3.35 -4.92 20.33
CA ALA A 33 -2.21 -4.38 21.06
C ALA A 33 -0.96 -5.27 20.91
N ARG A 34 -1.12 -6.59 21.05
CA ARG A 34 -0.05 -7.56 20.82
C ARG A 34 0.50 -7.47 19.39
N THR A 35 -0.36 -7.41 18.38
CA THR A 35 0.09 -7.30 16.98
C THR A 35 0.85 -5.99 16.70
N ILE A 36 0.52 -4.89 17.38
CA ILE A 36 1.22 -3.59 17.26
C ILE A 36 2.64 -3.71 17.85
N VAL A 37 2.75 -4.33 19.04
CA VAL A 37 4.03 -4.57 19.71
C VAL A 37 4.91 -5.50 18.88
N GLU A 38 4.38 -6.63 18.42
CA GLU A 38 5.09 -7.61 17.58
C GLU A 38 5.56 -7.01 16.25
N ARG A 39 4.72 -6.20 15.61
CA ARG A 39 5.11 -5.49 14.38
C ARG A 39 6.11 -4.36 14.62
N GLY A 40 6.22 -3.85 15.85
CA GLY A 40 7.08 -2.72 16.19
C GLY A 40 6.66 -1.39 15.54
N THR A 41 5.46 -1.31 14.95
CA THR A 41 4.93 -0.09 14.33
C THR A 41 3.45 0.08 14.64
N PRO A 42 3.00 1.29 15.00
CA PRO A 42 1.58 1.57 15.19
C PRO A 42 0.86 1.81 13.85
N ASP A 43 1.59 1.80 12.74
CA ASP A 43 1.05 2.13 11.43
C ASP A 43 0.26 0.96 10.83
N ILE A 44 -0.91 1.30 10.31
CA ILE A 44 -1.76 0.37 9.59
C ILE A 44 -1.28 0.40 8.15
N LYS A 45 -0.64 -0.69 7.70
CA LYS A 45 -0.29 -0.87 6.29
C LYS A 45 -1.51 -0.53 5.41
N LYS A 46 -1.27 0.16 4.29
CA LYS A 46 -2.30 0.49 3.30
C LYS A 46 -3.13 -0.76 3.01
N ARG A 47 -4.45 -0.66 3.23
CA ARG A 47 -5.38 -1.76 3.02
C ARG A 47 -5.79 -1.81 1.55
N GLY A 48 -5.79 -3.02 0.97
CA GLY A 48 -6.14 -3.26 -0.42
C GLY A 48 -5.00 -2.96 -1.40
N GLY A 49 -5.26 -3.20 -2.68
CA GLY A 49 -4.30 -3.03 -3.77
C GLY A 49 -4.67 -3.89 -4.97
N ALA A 50 -4.17 -3.50 -6.15
CA ALA A 50 -4.26 -4.34 -7.34
C ALA A 50 -3.24 -5.48 -7.25
N ARG A 51 -3.65 -6.69 -7.65
CA ARG A 51 -2.72 -7.80 -7.83
C ARG A 51 -2.09 -7.68 -9.20
N ALA A 52 -0.78 -7.85 -9.32
CA ALA A 52 -0.07 -7.82 -10.61
C ALA A 52 -0.69 -8.76 -11.65
N THR A 53 -1.11 -9.96 -11.24
CA THR A 53 -1.79 -10.95 -12.10
C THR A 53 -3.19 -10.54 -12.56
N CYS A 54 -3.80 -9.53 -11.94
CA CYS A 54 -5.09 -8.97 -12.31
C CYS A 54 -4.97 -7.59 -12.98
N THR A 55 -3.75 -7.06 -13.10
CA THR A 55 -3.49 -5.75 -13.71
C THR A 55 -3.54 -5.89 -15.23
N LYS A 56 -4.40 -5.11 -15.89
CA LYS A 56 -4.57 -5.15 -17.36
C LYS A 56 -3.54 -4.30 -18.12
N CYS A 57 -2.99 -3.28 -17.48
CA CYS A 57 -2.01 -2.37 -18.04
C CYS A 57 -0.74 -2.50 -17.21
N THR A 58 0.25 -3.20 -17.72
CA THR A 58 1.52 -3.33 -17.03
C THR A 58 2.32 -2.04 -17.17
N PRO A 59 3.33 -1.79 -16.31
CA PRO A 59 4.20 -0.62 -16.45
C PRO A 59 4.86 -0.54 -17.83
N GLU A 60 5.23 -1.68 -18.42
CA GLU A 60 5.84 -1.75 -19.75
C GLU A 60 4.84 -1.35 -20.85
N MET A 61 3.57 -1.74 -20.71
CA MET A 61 2.51 -1.29 -21.63
C MET A 61 2.26 0.22 -21.49
N GLU A 62 2.30 0.75 -20.26
CA GLU A 62 2.14 2.18 -20.00
C GLU A 62 3.28 3.00 -20.62
N GLU A 63 4.53 2.54 -20.46
CA GLU A 63 5.71 3.19 -21.03
C GLU A 63 5.64 3.21 -22.57
N ALA A 64 5.29 2.10 -23.21
CA ALA A 64 5.11 2.04 -24.67
C ALA A 64 3.98 2.97 -25.16
N LEU A 65 2.88 3.09 -24.41
CA LEU A 65 1.80 4.02 -24.74
C LEU A 65 2.26 5.49 -24.68
N VAL A 66 3.10 5.83 -23.69
CA VAL A 66 3.67 7.19 -23.58
C VAL A 66 4.61 7.48 -24.75
N GLU A 67 5.50 6.55 -25.10
CA GLU A 67 6.41 6.68 -26.24
C GLU A 67 5.64 6.90 -27.55
N TYR A 68 4.58 6.11 -27.82
CA TYR A 68 3.77 6.30 -29.03
C TYR A 68 3.04 7.64 -29.09
N LEU A 69 2.62 8.19 -27.95
CA LEU A 69 2.02 9.52 -27.89
C LEU A 69 3.06 10.63 -28.17
N GLU A 70 4.29 10.46 -27.68
CA GLU A 70 5.39 11.39 -27.92
C GLU A 70 5.86 11.36 -29.38
N ASP A 71 5.93 10.17 -29.99
CA ASP A 71 6.32 9.98 -31.38
C ASP A 71 5.25 10.46 -32.37
N ASN A 72 3.98 10.16 -32.11
CA ASN A 72 2.88 10.57 -32.97
C ASN A 72 1.56 10.73 -32.20
N CYS A 73 1.22 12.00 -31.94
CA CYS A 73 0.01 12.39 -31.23
C CYS A 73 -1.32 12.14 -31.99
N GLN A 74 -1.27 11.69 -33.25
CA GLN A 74 -2.46 11.35 -34.05
C GLN A 74 -2.91 9.90 -33.85
N TYR A 75 -2.09 9.06 -33.22
CA TYR A 75 -2.47 7.69 -32.95
C TYR A 75 -3.67 7.62 -32.01
N THR A 76 -4.64 6.79 -32.38
CA THR A 76 -5.78 6.46 -31.53
C THR A 76 -5.40 5.33 -30.57
N LEU A 77 -6.08 5.27 -29.42
CA LEU A 77 -5.85 4.24 -28.42
C LEU A 77 -6.05 2.81 -28.97
N VAL A 78 -6.96 2.63 -29.93
CA VAL A 78 -7.18 1.33 -30.61
C VAL A 78 -5.95 0.93 -31.43
N GLN A 79 -5.39 1.86 -32.20
CA GLN A 79 -4.17 1.61 -32.99
C GLN A 79 -2.99 1.27 -32.07
N MET A 80 -2.83 2.00 -30.96
CA MET A 80 -1.79 1.69 -29.99
C MET A 80 -1.98 0.32 -29.33
N GLN A 81 -3.22 -0.06 -29.03
CA GLN A 81 -3.53 -1.38 -28.48
C GLN A 81 -3.19 -2.51 -29.47
N GLU A 82 -3.45 -2.33 -30.76
CA GLU A 82 -3.07 -3.28 -31.82
C GLU A 82 -1.55 -3.40 -31.93
N ILE A 83 -0.81 -2.28 -31.86
CA ILE A 83 0.65 -2.29 -31.89
C ILE A 83 1.20 -3.07 -30.69
N ILE A 84 0.73 -2.79 -29.48
CA ILE A 84 1.16 -3.46 -28.25
C ILE A 84 0.83 -4.96 -28.28
N ALA A 85 -0.34 -5.33 -28.82
CA ALA A 85 -0.73 -6.72 -28.98
C ALA A 85 0.16 -7.47 -29.98
N CYS A 86 0.65 -6.79 -31.03
CA CYS A 86 1.56 -7.34 -32.03
C CYS A 86 3.03 -7.37 -31.58
N THR A 87 3.43 -6.57 -30.60
CA THR A 87 4.83 -6.48 -30.13
C THR A 87 5.12 -7.31 -28.88
N LEU A 88 4.11 -7.67 -28.10
CA LEU A 88 4.25 -8.39 -26.81
C LEU A 88 3.78 -9.86 -26.86
N TYR A 89 3.61 -10.47 -28.05
CA TYR A 89 3.31 -11.90 -28.25
C TYR A 89 4.09 -12.51 -29.40
#